data_AF-A0A812N9A1-F1
#
_entry.id   AF-A0A812N9A1-F1
#
_cell.length_a   1.000
_cell.length_b   1.000
_cell.length_c   1.000
_cell.angle_alpha   90.00
_cell.angle_beta   90.00
_cell.angle_gamma   90.00
#
_symmetry.space_group_name_H-M   'P 1'
#
loop_
_entity.id
_entity.type
_entity.pdbx_description
1 polymer ?
#
loop_
_entity_poly.entity_id
_entity_poly.type
_entity_poly.pdbx_seq_one_letter_code
_entity_poly.pdbx_strand_id
1 'polypeptide(L)'
;MASWEEFISSAEQSPPQAAIRDRVVTVFKDVLHAATPWDAEGLTEDSLTNAITDSPPALALARRTLRNVEAAAKARRVQVSQSMALTGAGSVTASAKALAAAMAPMKTTDAQDLLSKAHLTGLQYHLQPDQALFDVLQAHTDEARKNGKTPFLFVDLTAKDTLPLWVPGDNVGGKFSWRDEEEFSLASTSPIGSLGDLTRALKSATSTPRFFRSVPQWSAAFWRWAVAAVSAQHITMPQVLAHQDVVLQLCEQERKLWARRADKKDPSFDLNSETQKLDKDLKEIVMQRLSVVVQITEVEGSGPASASSRMDEKVTQQLAAAEAAQKKAELVTKSLAAAQKGILEKAAASATVNTTTANTGGQPEERKLSAKELKTQKWFQKQKQRKEQQQYRKRGN
;
A
#
# COMPACT_ATOMS: atom_id res chain seq x y z
N MET A 1 21.68 -5.51 10.40
CA MET A 1 20.40 -4.79 10.24
C MET A 1 20.65 -3.68 9.24
N ALA A 2 19.70 -3.34 8.37
CA ALA A 2 19.89 -2.25 7.41
C ALA A 2 20.06 -0.92 8.16
N SER A 3 21.04 -0.10 7.75
CA SER A 3 21.15 1.27 8.26
C SER A 3 20.00 2.14 7.72
N TRP A 4 19.74 3.28 8.36
CA TRP A 4 18.76 4.25 7.84
C TRP A 4 19.13 4.75 6.43
N GLU A 5 20.42 4.98 6.16
CA GLU A 5 20.87 5.42 4.83
C GLU A 5 20.60 4.36 3.77
N GLU A 6 20.94 3.09 4.05
CA GLU A 6 20.66 1.97 3.15
C GLU A 6 19.16 1.81 2.92
N PHE A 7 18.35 1.94 3.97
CA PHE A 7 16.91 1.82 3.88
C PHE A 7 16.30 2.92 3.02
N ILE A 8 16.61 4.19 3.31
CA ILE A 8 16.12 5.35 2.55
C ILE A 8 16.56 5.25 1.09
N SER A 9 17.84 4.94 0.82
CA SER A 9 18.33 4.78 -0.55
C SER A 9 17.74 3.58 -1.29
N SER A 10 17.28 2.54 -0.58
CA SER A 10 16.59 1.40 -1.19
C SER A 10 15.11 1.66 -1.44
N ALA A 11 14.48 2.50 -0.61
CA ALA A 11 13.06 2.83 -0.69
C ALA A 11 12.78 3.95 -1.70
N GLU A 12 13.72 4.90 -1.85
CA GLU A 12 13.61 6.01 -2.78
C GLU A 12 14.26 5.70 -4.13
N GLN A 13 13.54 5.99 -5.22
CA GLN A 13 14.05 5.77 -6.59
C GLN A 13 14.98 6.89 -7.06
N SER A 14 14.69 8.11 -6.64
CA SER A 14 15.57 9.25 -6.84
C SER A 14 16.27 9.52 -5.52
N PRO A 15 17.61 9.45 -5.46
CA PRO A 15 18.31 9.70 -4.22
C PRO A 15 18.02 11.14 -3.77
N PRO A 16 17.44 11.34 -2.57
CA PRO A 16 17.21 12.68 -2.04
C PRO A 16 18.56 13.40 -1.88
N GLN A 17 18.53 14.74 -1.89
CA GLN A 17 19.73 15.53 -1.61
C GLN A 17 20.35 15.09 -0.28
N ALA A 18 21.68 14.95 -0.23
CA ALA A 18 22.39 14.44 0.94
C ALA A 18 22.01 15.20 2.23
N ALA A 19 21.94 16.54 2.16
CA ALA A 19 21.54 17.36 3.30
C ALA A 19 20.14 17.03 3.85
N ILE A 20 19.17 16.74 2.97
CA ILE A 20 17.80 16.37 3.37
C ILE A 20 17.80 14.97 3.99
N ARG A 21 18.52 14.02 3.37
CA ARG A 21 18.65 12.66 3.88
C ARG A 21 19.29 12.65 5.27
N ASP A 22 20.42 13.32 5.43
CA ASP A 22 21.19 13.31 6.67
C ASP A 22 20.39 13.98 7.81
N ARG A 23 19.60 15.03 7.49
CA ARG A 23 18.63 15.63 8.41
C ARG A 23 17.57 14.63 8.86
N VAL A 24 16.97 13.88 7.93
CA VAL A 24 15.96 12.86 8.27
C VAL A 24 16.56 11.74 9.13
N VAL A 25 17.76 11.27 8.79
CA VAL A 25 18.48 10.25 9.59
C VAL A 25 18.75 10.76 11.00
N THR A 26 19.20 12.01 11.14
CA THR A 26 19.44 12.66 12.44
C THR A 26 18.17 12.73 13.27
N VAL A 27 17.04 13.12 12.66
CA VAL A 27 15.75 13.18 13.37
C VAL A 27 15.30 11.81 13.87
N PHE A 28 15.39 10.77 13.03
CA PHE A 28 15.02 9.42 13.47
C PHE A 28 15.91 8.91 14.60
N LYS A 29 17.24 9.07 14.49
CA LYS A 29 18.19 8.56 15.49
C LYS A 29 18.18 9.36 16.79
N ASP A 30 18.28 10.68 16.69
CA ASP A 30 18.62 11.53 17.82
C ASP A 30 17.37 12.10 18.51
N VAL A 31 16.31 12.41 17.75
CA VAL A 31 15.08 13.01 18.28
C VAL A 31 14.04 11.95 18.62
N LEU A 32 13.86 10.97 17.72
CA LEU A 32 12.84 9.92 17.89
C LEU A 32 13.40 8.63 18.49
N HIS A 33 14.71 8.59 18.77
CA HIS A 33 15.40 7.46 19.37
C HIS A 33 15.22 6.12 18.64
N ALA A 34 14.98 6.17 17.32
CA ALA A 34 14.88 5.00 16.45
C ALA A 34 16.24 4.72 15.80
N ALA A 35 17.05 3.85 16.43
CA ALA A 35 18.39 3.53 15.95
C ALA A 35 18.38 2.85 14.58
N THR A 36 17.38 2.02 14.32
CA THR A 36 17.16 1.31 13.06
C THR A 36 15.77 1.58 12.48
N PRO A 37 15.54 1.33 11.18
CA PRO A 37 14.22 1.48 10.58
C PRO A 37 13.11 0.72 11.29
N TRP A 38 13.43 -0.42 11.92
CA TRP A 38 12.45 -1.25 12.61
C TRP A 38 12.03 -0.68 13.97
N ASP A 39 12.89 0.13 14.59
CA ASP A 39 12.57 0.79 15.86
C ASP A 39 11.58 1.95 15.66
N ALA A 40 11.37 2.38 14.41
CA ALA A 40 10.37 3.37 14.05
C ALA A 40 8.95 2.78 13.86
N GLU A 41 8.79 1.48 13.99
CA GLU A 41 7.47 0.83 13.92
C GLU A 41 6.56 1.33 15.05
N GLY A 42 5.43 1.96 14.69
CA GLY A 42 4.48 2.55 15.64
C GLY A 42 4.70 4.03 15.93
N LEU A 43 5.72 4.68 15.36
CA LEU A 43 5.81 6.13 15.36
C LEU A 43 4.68 6.74 14.52
N THR A 44 4.18 7.90 14.96
CA THR A 44 3.09 8.61 14.27
C THR A 44 3.62 9.71 13.34
N GLU A 45 2.86 10.05 12.29
CA GLU A 45 3.19 11.18 11.42
C GLU A 45 3.22 12.53 12.19
N ASP A 46 2.50 12.64 13.31
CA ASP A 46 2.52 13.81 14.20
C ASP A 46 3.87 13.97 14.90
N SER A 47 4.48 12.87 15.32
CA SER A 47 5.81 12.88 15.94
C SER A 47 6.86 13.48 14.99
N LEU A 48 6.75 13.17 13.69
CA LEU A 48 7.59 13.75 12.65
C LEU A 48 7.31 15.24 12.41
N THR A 49 6.04 15.63 12.46
CA THR A 49 5.63 17.03 12.26
C THR A 49 6.19 17.94 13.35
N ASN A 50 6.20 17.46 14.59
CA ASN A 50 6.78 18.18 15.72
C ASN A 50 8.31 18.22 15.65
N ALA A 51 8.94 17.17 15.12
CA ALA A 51 10.39 17.07 15.00
C ALA A 51 10.97 17.86 13.81
N ILE A 52 10.19 18.07 12.75
CA ILE A 52 10.63 18.73 11.50
C ILE A 52 9.66 19.85 11.13
N THR A 53 9.94 21.05 11.65
CA THR A 53 9.14 22.25 11.39
C THR A 53 9.77 23.19 10.37
N ASP A 54 11.06 23.03 10.11
CA ASP A 54 11.93 23.94 9.34
C ASP A 54 12.03 23.59 7.86
N SER A 55 11.77 22.35 7.47
CA SER A 55 12.01 21.85 6.11
C SER A 55 10.88 20.95 5.60
N PRO A 56 9.96 21.49 4.78
CA PRO A 56 8.92 20.70 4.13
C PRO A 56 9.45 19.51 3.30
N PRO A 57 10.56 19.63 2.55
CA PRO A 57 11.17 18.49 1.85
C PRO A 57 11.67 17.38 2.79
N ALA A 58 12.26 17.74 3.94
CA ALA A 58 12.71 16.75 4.92
C ALA A 58 11.53 16.07 5.61
N LEU A 59 10.50 16.82 5.98
CA LEU A 59 9.28 16.26 6.55
C LEU A 59 8.61 15.28 5.57
N ALA A 60 8.58 15.65 4.29
CA ALA A 60 8.05 14.79 3.24
C ALA A 60 8.83 13.48 3.11
N LEU A 61 10.17 13.55 3.08
CA LEU A 61 11.02 12.37 3.04
C LEU A 61 10.83 11.50 4.29
N ALA A 62 10.77 12.10 5.47
CA ALA A 62 10.59 11.39 6.72
C ALA A 62 9.24 10.65 6.79
N ARG A 63 8.14 11.30 6.39
CA ARG A 63 6.82 10.66 6.32
C ARG A 63 6.79 9.51 5.32
N ARG A 64 7.38 9.68 4.13
CA ARG A 64 7.47 8.58 3.15
C ARG A 64 8.30 7.41 3.68
N THR A 65 9.43 7.71 4.32
CA THR A 65 10.28 6.71 4.96
C THR A 65 9.50 5.94 6.03
N LEU A 66 8.76 6.63 6.90
CA LEU A 66 7.92 6.00 7.93
C LEU A 66 6.84 5.10 7.32
N ARG A 67 6.17 5.54 6.25
CA ARG A 67 5.19 4.71 5.52
C ARG A 67 5.82 3.45 4.93
N ASN A 68 7.03 3.56 4.38
CA ASN A 68 7.79 2.42 3.87
C ASN A 68 8.19 1.46 5.00
N VAL A 69 8.54 1.99 6.19
CA VAL A 69 8.77 1.18 7.39
C VAL A 69 7.50 0.43 7.81
N GLU A 70 6.35 1.11 7.89
CA GLU A 70 5.05 0.50 8.22
C GLU A 70 4.69 -0.62 7.23
N ALA A 71 4.87 -0.37 5.93
CA ALA A 71 4.62 -1.35 4.88
C ALA A 71 5.55 -2.57 5.02
N ALA A 72 6.84 -2.34 5.26
CA ALA A 72 7.83 -3.40 5.46
C ALA A 72 7.55 -4.20 6.74
N ALA A 73 7.15 -3.53 7.83
CA ALA A 73 6.76 -4.16 9.09
C ALA A 73 5.49 -5.01 8.92
N LYS A 74 4.47 -4.50 8.25
CA LYS A 74 3.23 -5.23 7.93
C LYS A 74 3.53 -6.49 7.10
N ALA A 75 4.35 -6.37 6.06
CA ALA A 75 4.78 -7.51 5.25
C ALA A 75 5.51 -8.56 6.12
N ARG A 76 6.39 -8.12 7.02
CA ARG A 76 7.10 -9.00 7.95
C ARG A 76 6.16 -9.72 8.93
N ARG A 77 5.13 -9.03 9.46
CA ARG A 77 4.13 -9.66 10.34
C ARG A 77 3.31 -10.73 9.61
N VAL A 78 2.89 -10.45 8.37
CA VAL A 78 2.21 -11.43 7.50
C VAL A 78 3.11 -12.65 7.24
N GLN A 79 4.42 -12.44 7.05
CA GLN A 79 5.36 -13.54 6.90
C GLN A 79 5.44 -14.40 8.18
N VAL A 80 5.53 -13.79 9.36
CA VAL A 80 5.61 -14.53 10.63
C VAL A 80 4.33 -15.34 10.86
N SER A 81 3.15 -14.78 10.56
CA SER A 81 1.89 -15.51 10.70
C SER A 81 1.76 -16.66 9.69
N GLN A 82 2.13 -16.43 8.42
CA GLN A 82 2.12 -17.48 7.39
C GLN A 82 3.16 -18.58 7.68
N SER A 83 4.37 -18.21 8.08
CA SER A 83 5.42 -19.18 8.43
C SER A 83 5.07 -19.97 9.69
N MET A 84 4.40 -19.36 10.69
CA MET A 84 3.84 -20.09 11.83
C MET A 84 2.75 -21.08 11.40
N ALA A 85 1.88 -20.71 10.45
CA ALA A 85 0.90 -21.63 9.87
C ALA A 85 1.55 -22.81 9.11
N LEU A 86 2.77 -22.59 8.56
CA LEU A 86 3.55 -23.56 7.77
C LEU A 86 4.63 -24.31 8.58
N THR A 87 4.68 -24.18 9.91
CA THR A 87 5.68 -24.87 10.78
C THR A 87 5.62 -26.42 10.78
N GLY A 88 4.84 -27.03 9.87
CA GLY A 88 4.94 -28.45 9.53
C GLY A 88 6.11 -28.82 8.60
N ALA A 89 6.72 -27.88 7.86
CA ALA A 89 7.79 -28.23 6.92
C ALA A 89 8.86 -27.12 6.78
N GLY A 90 10.11 -27.47 7.13
CA GLY A 90 11.34 -26.87 6.59
C GLY A 90 11.55 -25.37 6.77
N SER A 91 12.44 -25.00 7.69
CA SER A 91 12.97 -23.64 7.86
C SER A 91 13.62 -23.10 6.56
N VAL A 92 12.88 -22.33 5.76
CA VAL A 92 13.44 -21.54 4.65
C VAL A 92 13.93 -20.20 5.19
N THR A 93 15.23 -20.08 5.43
CA THR A 93 15.89 -18.81 5.69
C THR A 93 16.02 -18.00 4.39
N ALA A 94 14.90 -17.53 3.84
CA ALA A 94 14.93 -16.46 2.84
C ALA A 94 15.38 -15.18 3.55
N SER A 95 16.38 -14.47 3.00
CA SER A 95 16.84 -13.21 3.61
C SER A 95 15.66 -12.23 3.70
N ALA A 96 15.47 -11.59 4.85
CA ALA A 96 14.39 -10.62 5.07
C ALA A 96 14.38 -9.51 4.00
N LYS A 97 15.53 -9.20 3.39
CA LYS A 97 15.68 -8.26 2.27
C LYS A 97 15.07 -8.78 0.97
N ALA A 98 15.34 -10.02 0.59
CA ALA A 98 14.78 -10.63 -0.62
C ALA A 98 13.26 -10.80 -0.52
N LEU A 99 12.75 -11.03 0.69
CA LEU A 99 11.33 -11.21 0.92
C LEU A 99 10.60 -9.87 1.10
N ALA A 100 11.21 -8.87 1.74
CA ALA A 100 10.71 -7.49 1.72
C ALA A 100 10.66 -6.95 0.29
N ALA A 101 11.63 -7.26 -0.56
CA ALA A 101 11.57 -6.93 -1.99
C ALA A 101 10.49 -7.71 -2.76
N ALA A 102 10.16 -8.94 -2.35
CA ALA A 102 9.10 -9.75 -2.96
C ALA A 102 7.69 -9.41 -2.46
N MET A 103 7.56 -8.79 -1.28
CA MET A 103 6.30 -8.40 -0.65
C MET A 103 6.02 -6.90 -0.65
N ALA A 104 7.03 -6.06 -0.86
CA ALA A 104 6.81 -4.71 -1.34
C ALA A 104 5.92 -4.81 -2.58
N PRO A 105 4.91 -3.94 -2.76
CA PRO A 105 4.14 -3.93 -4.00
C PRO A 105 5.15 -3.98 -5.13
N MET A 106 5.12 -5.08 -5.91
CA MET A 106 6.13 -5.32 -6.93
C MET A 106 6.14 -4.07 -7.77
N LYS A 107 7.27 -3.36 -7.76
CA LYS A 107 7.46 -2.17 -8.59
C LYS A 107 7.30 -2.64 -10.02
N THR A 108 6.08 -2.54 -10.55
CA THR A 108 5.77 -2.97 -11.92
C THR A 108 6.30 -1.93 -12.88
N THR A 109 6.42 -0.69 -12.40
CA THR A 109 6.67 0.46 -13.25
C THR A 109 7.81 1.30 -12.71
N ASP A 110 8.70 1.75 -13.59
CA ASP A 110 9.72 2.71 -13.21
C ASP A 110 9.17 4.14 -13.27
N ALA A 111 8.87 4.74 -12.11
CA ALA A 111 8.27 6.08 -12.07
C ALA A 111 9.21 7.15 -12.65
N GLN A 112 10.53 6.98 -12.53
CA GLN A 112 11.49 7.91 -13.14
C GLN A 112 11.45 7.82 -14.66
N ASP A 113 11.35 6.61 -15.23
CA ASP A 113 11.17 6.41 -16.66
C ASP A 113 9.86 7.06 -17.14
N LEU A 114 8.74 6.85 -16.43
CA LEU A 114 7.47 7.49 -16.75
C LEU A 114 7.54 9.03 -16.71
N LEU A 115 8.14 9.59 -15.65
CA LEU A 115 8.35 11.04 -15.54
C LEU A 115 9.23 11.57 -16.66
N SER A 116 10.27 10.81 -17.07
CA SER A 116 11.15 11.19 -18.17
C SER A 116 10.43 11.22 -19.51
N LYS A 117 9.57 10.23 -19.77
CA LYS A 117 8.71 10.15 -20.96
C LYS A 117 7.71 11.30 -21.03
N ALA A 118 7.26 11.79 -19.88
CA ALA A 118 6.37 12.95 -19.79
C ALA A 118 7.09 14.30 -19.76
N HIS A 119 8.43 14.32 -19.87
CA HIS A 119 9.24 15.54 -19.72
C HIS A 119 9.08 16.26 -18.37
N LEU A 120 8.83 15.49 -17.31
CA LEU A 120 8.67 15.98 -15.93
C LEU A 120 9.90 15.62 -15.05
N THR A 121 11.09 15.55 -15.65
CA THR A 121 12.34 15.36 -14.91
C THR A 121 12.68 16.63 -14.11
N GLY A 122 13.12 16.48 -12.86
CA GLY A 122 13.42 17.62 -11.98
C GLY A 122 12.26 18.11 -11.11
N LEU A 123 11.15 17.36 -11.09
CA LEU A 123 10.04 17.64 -10.20
C LEU A 123 10.49 17.62 -8.73
N GLN A 124 10.09 18.63 -7.95
CA GLN A 124 10.47 18.70 -6.54
C GLN A 124 9.90 17.51 -5.77
N TYR A 125 10.68 17.00 -4.82
CA TYR A 125 10.37 15.77 -4.08
C TYR A 125 8.96 15.77 -3.45
N HIS A 126 8.48 16.91 -2.95
CA HIS A 126 7.17 17.01 -2.33
C HIS A 126 5.99 16.88 -3.32
N LEU A 127 6.22 17.15 -4.61
CA LEU A 127 5.25 16.97 -5.69
C LEU A 127 5.33 15.56 -6.29
N GLN A 128 6.39 14.80 -6.01
CA GLN A 128 6.50 13.43 -6.51
C GLN A 128 5.49 12.52 -5.80
N PRO A 129 4.61 11.85 -6.56
CA PRO A 129 3.64 10.93 -5.99
C PRO A 129 4.29 9.68 -5.45
N ASP A 130 3.53 8.92 -4.67
CA ASP A 130 4.05 7.64 -4.21
C ASP A 130 4.12 6.62 -5.36
N GLN A 131 5.04 5.66 -5.25
CA GLN A 131 5.28 4.66 -6.29
C GLN A 131 4.02 3.82 -6.53
N ALA A 132 3.29 3.50 -5.45
CA ALA A 132 2.04 2.76 -5.54
C ALA A 132 1.02 3.43 -6.47
N LEU A 133 0.96 4.77 -6.50
CA LEU A 133 0.05 5.49 -7.38
C LEU A 133 0.45 5.34 -8.86
N PHE A 134 1.76 5.39 -9.16
CA PHE A 134 2.25 5.12 -10.51
C PHE A 134 1.96 3.69 -10.96
N ASP A 135 2.19 2.70 -10.10
CA ASP A 135 1.94 1.30 -10.42
C ASP A 135 0.46 1.04 -10.70
N VAL A 136 -0.45 1.62 -9.89
CA VAL A 136 -1.90 1.49 -10.08
C VAL A 136 -2.36 2.16 -11.38
N LEU A 137 -1.91 3.40 -11.64
CA LEU A 137 -2.29 4.13 -12.85
C LEU A 137 -1.75 3.45 -14.11
N GLN A 138 -0.49 2.99 -14.08
CA GLN A 138 0.12 2.31 -15.21
C GLN A 138 -0.54 0.96 -15.48
N ALA A 139 -0.82 0.17 -14.45
CA ALA A 139 -1.54 -1.10 -14.60
C ALA A 139 -2.91 -0.88 -15.27
N HIS A 140 -3.63 0.16 -14.87
CA HIS A 140 -4.89 0.53 -15.49
C HIS A 140 -4.72 1.01 -16.94
N THR A 141 -3.67 1.77 -17.24
CA THR A 141 -3.33 2.17 -18.63
C THR A 141 -3.08 0.96 -19.51
N ASP A 142 -2.30 -0.01 -19.02
CA ASP A 142 -1.95 -1.21 -19.77
C ASP A 142 -3.17 -2.10 -19.98
N GLU A 143 -4.05 -2.22 -18.99
CA GLU A 143 -5.33 -2.93 -19.11
C GLU A 143 -6.27 -2.27 -20.13
N ALA A 144 -6.47 -0.95 -20.03
CA ALA A 144 -7.31 -0.22 -20.97
C ALA A 144 -6.77 -0.34 -22.41
N ARG A 145 -5.45 -0.22 -22.60
CA ARG A 145 -4.79 -0.37 -23.90
C ARG A 145 -4.97 -1.78 -24.48
N LYS A 146 -4.84 -2.83 -23.66
CA LYS A 146 -5.10 -4.22 -24.09
C LYS A 146 -6.54 -4.41 -24.58
N ASN A 147 -7.48 -3.69 -23.99
CA ASN A 147 -8.90 -3.75 -24.32
C ASN A 147 -9.32 -2.73 -25.40
N GLY A 148 -8.39 -1.93 -25.94
CA GLY A 148 -8.71 -0.86 -26.90
C GLY A 148 -9.58 0.26 -26.31
N LYS A 149 -9.59 0.42 -24.98
CA LYS A 149 -10.37 1.43 -24.24
C LYS A 149 -9.49 2.60 -23.80
N THR A 150 -10.11 3.75 -23.59
CA THR A 150 -9.46 4.90 -22.94
C THR A 150 -9.26 4.59 -21.46
N PRO A 151 -8.06 4.78 -20.90
CA PRO A 151 -7.83 4.58 -19.47
C PRO A 151 -8.66 5.57 -18.65
N PHE A 152 -9.36 5.05 -17.65
CA PHE A 152 -10.17 5.84 -16.72
C PHE A 152 -10.12 5.20 -15.33
N LEU A 153 -9.52 5.90 -14.36
CA LEU A 153 -9.49 5.46 -12.97
C LEU A 153 -10.03 6.55 -12.06
N PHE A 154 -10.99 6.19 -11.20
CA PHE A 154 -11.40 7.06 -10.11
C PHE A 154 -10.32 7.10 -9.04
N VAL A 155 -9.82 8.29 -8.72
CA VAL A 155 -8.82 8.48 -7.68
C VAL A 155 -9.36 9.43 -6.62
N ASP A 156 -9.37 8.96 -5.37
CA ASP A 156 -9.65 9.81 -4.22
C ASP A 156 -8.42 10.68 -3.91
N LEU A 157 -8.56 12.00 -4.10
CA LEU A 157 -7.50 12.97 -3.79
C LEU A 157 -7.21 13.08 -2.27
N THR A 158 -8.10 12.56 -1.43
CA THR A 158 -7.94 12.52 0.03
C THR A 158 -7.32 11.21 0.52
N ALA A 159 -6.98 10.29 -0.38
CA ALA A 159 -6.24 9.08 -0.06
C ALA A 159 -4.81 9.41 0.38
N LYS A 160 -4.24 8.54 1.24
CA LYS A 160 -2.89 8.72 1.79
C LYS A 160 -1.82 8.88 0.70
N ASP A 161 -2.03 8.26 -0.46
CA ASP A 161 -1.06 8.18 -1.56
C ASP A 161 -1.04 9.45 -2.43
N THR A 162 -2.20 10.13 -2.52
CA THR A 162 -2.42 11.37 -3.27
C THR A 162 -2.30 12.62 -2.41
N LEU A 163 -2.42 12.49 -1.09
CA LEU A 163 -2.27 13.61 -0.18
C LEU A 163 -0.85 14.17 -0.20
N PRO A 164 -0.68 15.50 -0.23
CA PRO A 164 0.62 16.12 -0.08
C PRO A 164 1.23 15.73 1.26
N LEU A 165 2.51 15.38 1.25
CA LEU A 165 3.20 14.93 2.45
C LEU A 165 3.29 15.98 3.56
N TRP A 166 2.94 17.24 3.33
CA TRP A 166 2.87 18.27 4.37
C TRP A 166 1.45 18.47 4.93
N VAL A 167 0.42 17.88 4.32
CA VAL A 167 -0.96 17.90 4.81
C VAL A 167 -1.17 16.64 5.66
N PRO A 168 -1.33 16.75 7.00
CA PRO A 168 -1.75 15.62 7.83
C PRO A 168 -3.12 15.10 7.36
N GLY A 169 -3.34 13.79 7.44
CA GLY A 169 -4.64 13.19 7.12
C GLY A 169 -5.80 13.82 7.91
N ASP A 170 -5.54 14.21 9.16
CA ASP A 170 -6.52 14.82 10.07
C ASP A 170 -6.92 16.25 9.68
N ASN A 171 -6.10 16.92 8.87
CA ASN A 171 -6.38 18.26 8.37
C ASN A 171 -7.29 18.25 7.14
N VAL A 172 -7.51 17.07 6.54
CA VAL A 172 -8.58 16.87 5.56
C VAL A 172 -9.90 16.74 6.34
N GLY A 173 -10.91 17.51 5.96
CA GLY A 173 -12.23 17.46 6.56
C GLY A 173 -12.92 16.11 6.36
N GLY A 174 -13.96 15.88 7.16
CA GLY A 174 -14.59 14.57 7.34
C GLY A 174 -14.06 13.87 8.59
N LYS A 175 -14.94 13.21 9.36
CA LYS A 175 -14.50 12.45 10.54
C LYS A 175 -13.69 11.24 10.05
N PHE A 176 -12.38 11.29 10.27
CA PHE A 176 -11.48 10.17 10.07
C PHE A 176 -11.73 9.14 11.19
N SER A 177 -12.72 8.25 11.03
CA SER A 177 -13.02 7.21 12.03
C SER A 177 -12.09 5.99 11.89
N TRP A 178 -10.80 6.20 11.63
CA TRP A 178 -9.81 5.12 11.54
C TRP A 178 -9.15 4.82 12.89
N ARG A 179 -9.64 5.40 14.00
CA ARG A 179 -9.02 5.15 15.31
C ARG A 179 -9.14 3.70 15.81
N ASP A 180 -9.95 2.86 15.17
CA ASP A 180 -10.23 1.50 15.66
C ASP A 180 -9.99 0.40 14.59
N GLU A 181 -8.91 0.46 13.80
CA GLU A 181 -8.46 -0.75 13.07
C GLU A 181 -7.93 -1.83 14.03
N GLU A 182 -7.40 -1.46 15.19
CA GLU A 182 -6.96 -2.42 16.21
C GLU A 182 -8.11 -2.96 17.07
N GLU A 183 -9.21 -2.23 17.23
CA GLU A 183 -10.35 -2.65 18.08
C GLU A 183 -11.28 -3.68 17.43
N PHE A 184 -11.15 -3.93 16.11
CA PHE A 184 -11.99 -4.90 15.39
C PHE A 184 -11.22 -6.09 14.80
N SER A 185 -10.00 -6.35 15.28
CA SER A 185 -9.29 -7.59 14.96
C SER A 185 -9.91 -8.79 15.68
N LEU A 186 -11.07 -9.25 15.21
CA LEU A 186 -11.55 -10.61 15.45
C LEU A 186 -10.68 -11.58 14.64
N ALA A 187 -9.53 -11.96 15.20
CA ALA A 187 -9.01 -13.29 14.95
C ALA A 187 -10.08 -14.31 15.42
N SER A 188 -10.38 -15.41 14.75
CA SER A 188 -9.49 -16.24 13.96
C SER A 188 -10.25 -17.07 12.92
N THR A 189 -9.60 -17.31 11.78
CA THR A 189 -9.76 -18.48 10.89
C THR A 189 -11.11 -18.67 10.18
N SER A 190 -11.36 -17.94 9.09
CA SER A 190 -12.07 -18.49 7.92
C SER A 190 -11.93 -17.56 6.70
N PRO A 191 -12.00 -18.09 5.45
CA PRO A 191 -11.74 -17.32 4.24
C PRO A 191 -12.95 -16.43 3.89
N ILE A 192 -12.65 -15.19 3.52
CA ILE A 192 -13.42 -14.31 2.62
C ILE A 192 -14.95 -14.36 2.84
N GLY A 193 -15.46 -13.51 3.73
CA GLY A 193 -16.90 -13.36 3.95
C GLY A 193 -17.29 -12.94 5.37
N SER A 194 -16.41 -12.30 6.14
CA SER A 194 -16.74 -11.92 7.51
C SER A 194 -17.72 -10.75 7.51
N LEU A 195 -18.71 -10.79 8.40
CA LEU A 195 -19.61 -9.66 8.68
C LEU A 195 -18.82 -8.37 8.96
N GLY A 196 -17.57 -8.49 9.42
CA GLY A 196 -16.62 -7.38 9.60
C GLY A 196 -16.24 -6.69 8.29
N ASP A 197 -16.06 -7.42 7.19
CA ASP A 197 -15.77 -6.85 5.88
C ASP A 197 -16.99 -6.14 5.28
N LEU A 198 -18.19 -6.70 5.45
CA LEU A 198 -19.45 -6.04 5.11
C LEU A 198 -19.66 -4.77 5.94
N THR A 199 -19.40 -4.83 7.25
CA THR A 199 -19.51 -3.68 8.15
C THR A 199 -18.48 -2.61 7.80
N ARG A 200 -17.26 -3.00 7.40
CA ARG A 200 -16.23 -2.09 6.89
C ARG A 200 -16.66 -1.46 5.56
N ALA A 201 -17.20 -2.23 4.63
CA ALA A 201 -17.72 -1.72 3.35
C ALA A 201 -18.91 -0.77 3.54
N LEU A 202 -19.85 -1.11 4.43
CA LEU A 202 -20.99 -0.26 4.77
C LEU A 202 -20.57 1.01 5.51
N LYS A 203 -19.65 0.93 6.47
CA LYS A 203 -19.06 2.11 7.13
C LYS A 203 -18.28 2.97 6.14
N SER A 204 -17.54 2.38 5.22
CA SER A 204 -16.86 3.11 4.14
C SER A 204 -17.87 3.80 3.23
N ALA A 205 -18.94 3.11 2.83
CA ALA A 205 -19.99 3.65 1.97
C ALA A 205 -20.86 4.72 2.66
N THR A 206 -20.97 4.68 3.98
CA THR A 206 -21.73 5.66 4.79
C THR A 206 -20.83 6.72 5.43
N SER A 207 -19.51 6.58 5.32
CA SER A 207 -18.57 7.59 5.81
C SER A 207 -18.78 8.87 5.01
N THR A 208 -18.89 9.99 5.72
CA THR A 208 -19.03 11.30 5.09
C THR A 208 -17.80 11.50 4.20
N PRO A 209 -17.97 11.82 2.90
CA PRO A 209 -16.84 11.94 1.99
C PRO A 209 -15.86 12.97 2.55
N ARG A 210 -14.58 12.62 2.52
CA ARG A 210 -13.52 13.52 2.97
C ARG A 210 -13.47 14.72 2.02
N PHE A 211 -13.26 15.91 2.57
CA PHE A 211 -13.20 17.14 1.79
C PHE A 211 -12.02 17.99 2.24
N PHE A 212 -11.40 18.70 1.31
CA PHE A 212 -10.34 19.65 1.66
C PHE A 212 -10.94 20.86 2.36
N ARG A 213 -10.26 21.36 3.39
CA ARG A 213 -10.70 22.56 4.13
C ARG A 213 -10.31 23.85 3.41
N SER A 214 -9.42 23.76 2.42
CA SER A 214 -8.92 24.92 1.70
C SER A 214 -8.52 24.57 0.27
N VAL A 215 -8.65 25.55 -0.64
CA VAL A 215 -8.24 25.43 -2.05
C VAL A 215 -6.76 25.08 -2.20
N PRO A 216 -5.81 25.63 -1.40
CA PRO A 216 -4.41 25.23 -1.47
C PRO A 216 -4.18 23.74 -1.17
N GLN A 217 -4.91 23.16 -0.20
CA GLN A 217 -4.81 21.72 0.08
C GLN A 217 -5.30 20.88 -1.10
N TRP A 218 -6.47 21.25 -1.67
CA TRP A 218 -7.01 20.59 -2.85
C TRP A 218 -6.05 20.69 -4.03
N SER A 219 -5.55 21.90 -4.33
CA SER A 219 -4.66 22.14 -5.46
C SER A 219 -3.34 21.37 -5.31
N ALA A 220 -2.76 21.31 -4.11
CA ALA A 220 -1.55 20.54 -3.89
C ALA A 220 -1.77 19.03 -4.06
N ALA A 221 -2.90 18.49 -3.58
CA ALA A 221 -3.26 17.09 -3.78
C ALA A 221 -3.51 16.79 -5.26
N PHE A 222 -4.22 17.67 -5.95
CA PHE A 222 -4.49 17.60 -7.38
C PHE A 222 -3.21 17.61 -8.20
N TRP A 223 -2.27 18.54 -7.92
CA TRP A 223 -0.99 18.61 -8.64
C TRP A 223 -0.13 17.38 -8.44
N ARG A 224 -0.09 16.83 -7.22
CA ARG A 224 0.60 15.57 -6.94
C ARG A 224 -0.02 14.45 -7.79
N TRP A 225 -1.33 14.23 -7.71
CA TRP A 225 -2.00 13.23 -8.54
C TRP A 225 -1.79 13.45 -10.05
N ALA A 226 -1.90 14.69 -10.52
CA ALA A 226 -1.83 15.07 -11.92
C ALA A 226 -0.49 14.68 -12.55
N VAL A 227 0.62 14.80 -11.81
CA VAL A 227 1.94 14.37 -12.29
C VAL A 227 1.95 12.88 -12.62
N ALA A 228 1.40 12.03 -11.76
CA ALA A 228 1.31 10.60 -12.04
C ALA A 228 0.34 10.32 -13.18
N ALA A 229 -0.82 10.99 -13.21
CA ALA A 229 -1.83 10.82 -14.25
C ALA A 229 -1.32 11.23 -15.65
N VAL A 230 -0.58 12.34 -15.75
CA VAL A 230 0.07 12.77 -17.00
C VAL A 230 1.15 11.78 -17.42
N SER A 231 1.97 11.32 -16.48
CA SER A 231 3.04 10.35 -16.76
C SER A 231 2.51 8.99 -17.23
N ALA A 232 1.37 8.56 -16.68
CA ALA A 232 0.67 7.33 -17.08
C ALA A 232 -0.25 7.52 -18.29
N GLN A 233 -0.29 8.72 -18.90
CA GLN A 233 -1.13 9.06 -20.07
C GLN A 233 -2.65 8.97 -19.84
N HIS A 234 -3.12 9.16 -18.59
CA HIS A 234 -4.56 9.25 -18.28
C HIS A 234 -5.13 10.60 -18.68
N ILE A 235 -4.33 11.66 -18.53
CA ILE A 235 -4.71 13.04 -18.83
C ILE A 235 -3.51 13.77 -19.43
N THR A 236 -3.76 14.82 -20.20
CA THR A 236 -2.70 15.68 -20.75
C THR A 236 -2.47 16.89 -19.85
N MET A 237 -1.26 17.46 -19.89
CA MET A 237 -0.95 18.68 -19.11
C MET A 237 -1.88 19.86 -19.42
N PRO A 238 -2.30 20.12 -20.68
CA PRO A 238 -3.30 21.16 -20.97
C PRO A 238 -4.65 20.89 -20.29
N GLN A 239 -5.11 19.64 -20.22
CA GLN A 239 -6.35 19.28 -19.52
C GLN A 239 -6.22 19.48 -18.00
N VAL A 240 -5.07 19.18 -17.41
CA VAL A 240 -4.77 19.47 -16.00
C VAL A 240 -4.86 20.97 -15.72
N LEU A 241 -4.21 21.80 -16.54
CA LEU A 241 -4.24 23.25 -16.41
C LEU A 241 -5.64 23.83 -16.59
N ALA A 242 -6.39 23.36 -17.59
CA ALA A 242 -7.76 23.78 -17.82
C ALA A 242 -8.68 23.42 -16.65
N HIS A 243 -8.52 22.22 -16.08
CA HIS A 243 -9.29 21.82 -14.91
C HIS A 243 -8.96 22.70 -13.69
N GLN A 244 -7.67 22.93 -13.43
CA GLN A 244 -7.20 23.79 -12.35
C GLN A 244 -7.74 25.23 -12.49
N ASP A 245 -7.72 25.80 -13.70
CA ASP A 245 -8.26 27.13 -13.98
C ASP A 245 -9.77 27.21 -13.69
N VAL A 246 -10.55 26.25 -14.18
CA VAL A 246 -12.00 26.19 -13.90
C VAL A 246 -12.28 26.13 -12.39
N VAL A 247 -11.57 25.30 -11.63
CA VAL A 247 -11.76 25.21 -10.18
C VAL A 247 -11.39 26.53 -9.49
N LEU A 248 -10.27 27.15 -9.85
CA LEU A 248 -9.86 28.43 -9.27
C LEU A 248 -10.85 29.57 -9.59
N GLN A 249 -11.40 29.58 -10.81
CA GLN A 249 -12.43 30.55 -11.20
C GLN A 249 -13.69 30.38 -10.37
N LEU A 250 -14.17 29.14 -10.17
CA LEU A 250 -15.32 28.86 -9.31
C LEU A 250 -15.06 29.31 -7.87
N CYS A 251 -13.88 29.02 -7.32
CA CYS A 251 -13.50 29.47 -5.98
C CYS A 251 -13.50 31.01 -5.85
N GLU A 252 -12.99 31.73 -6.85
CA GLU A 252 -12.97 33.20 -6.82
C GLU A 252 -14.35 33.81 -7.03
N GLN A 253 -15.22 33.17 -7.82
CA GLN A 253 -16.62 33.59 -7.98
C GLN A 253 -17.37 33.49 -6.64
N GLU A 254 -17.25 32.38 -5.93
CA GLU A 254 -17.82 32.20 -4.60
C GLU A 254 -17.28 33.24 -3.60
N ARG A 255 -15.96 33.47 -3.60
CA ARG A 255 -15.33 34.48 -2.73
C ARG A 255 -15.91 35.88 -2.98
N LYS A 256 -16.13 36.26 -4.25
CA LYS A 256 -16.74 37.54 -4.62
C LYS A 256 -18.20 37.62 -4.19
N LEU A 257 -18.96 36.53 -4.28
CA LEU A 257 -20.35 36.49 -3.81
C LEU A 257 -20.43 36.69 -2.29
N TRP A 258 -19.57 36.00 -1.54
CA TRP A 258 -19.50 36.16 -0.09
C TRP A 258 -19.07 37.58 0.32
N ALA A 259 -18.05 38.15 -0.34
CA ALA A 259 -17.63 39.52 -0.11
C ALA A 259 -18.78 40.52 -0.35
N ARG A 260 -19.53 40.39 -1.46
CA ARG A 260 -20.68 41.24 -1.76
C ARG A 260 -21.81 41.11 -0.73
N ARG A 261 -22.07 39.92 -0.20
CA ARG A 261 -23.08 39.72 0.84
C ARG A 261 -22.64 40.30 2.18
N ALA A 262 -21.36 40.15 2.53
CA ALA A 262 -20.76 40.77 3.70
C ALA A 262 -20.82 42.31 3.62
N ASP A 263 -20.48 42.90 2.47
CA ASP A 263 -20.55 44.35 2.24
C ASP A 263 -21.99 44.90 2.38
N LYS A 264 -22.98 44.10 1.95
CA LYS A 264 -24.40 44.42 2.11
C LYS A 264 -24.93 44.21 3.53
N LYS A 265 -24.11 43.70 4.46
CA LYS A 265 -24.49 43.32 5.83
C LYS A 265 -25.74 42.44 5.86
N ASP A 266 -25.82 41.49 4.93
CA ASP A 266 -26.93 40.55 4.84
C ASP A 266 -27.09 39.79 6.18
N PRO A 267 -28.21 39.96 6.92
CA PRO A 267 -28.40 39.33 8.23
C PRO A 267 -28.53 37.81 8.15
N SER A 268 -28.77 37.26 6.95
CA SER A 268 -28.81 35.81 6.70
C SER A 268 -27.44 35.21 6.34
N PHE A 269 -26.41 36.04 6.16
CA PHE A 269 -25.08 35.58 5.81
C PHE A 269 -24.34 35.06 7.04
N ASP A 270 -24.34 33.75 7.21
CA ASP A 270 -23.43 33.06 8.13
C ASP A 270 -22.39 32.27 7.33
N LEU A 271 -21.14 32.71 7.40
CA LEU A 271 -20.00 32.09 6.71
C LEU A 271 -19.86 30.60 7.08
N ASN A 272 -20.14 30.22 8.33
CA ASN A 272 -20.04 28.83 8.75
C ASN A 272 -21.13 27.97 8.09
N SER A 273 -22.36 28.48 8.02
CA SER A 273 -23.44 27.79 7.31
C SER A 273 -23.18 27.69 5.81
N GLU A 274 -22.68 28.74 5.15
CA GLU A 274 -22.43 28.75 3.71
C GLU A 274 -21.25 27.85 3.33
N THR A 275 -20.19 27.82 4.14
CA THR A 275 -19.05 26.90 3.93
C THR A 275 -19.40 25.43 4.18
N GLN A 276 -20.46 25.15 4.94
CA GLN A 276 -20.97 23.79 5.19
C GLN A 276 -22.06 23.35 4.20
N LYS A 277 -22.66 24.28 3.45
CA LYS A 277 -23.57 23.92 2.37
C LYS A 277 -22.74 23.26 1.27
N LEU A 278 -22.75 21.92 1.26
CA LEU A 278 -22.47 21.17 0.05
C LEU A 278 -23.40 21.72 -1.03
N ASP A 279 -22.79 22.31 -2.06
CA ASP A 279 -23.52 22.82 -3.21
C ASP A 279 -24.40 21.68 -3.74
N LYS A 280 -25.72 21.85 -3.56
CA LYS A 280 -26.70 20.84 -3.98
C LYS A 280 -26.61 20.62 -5.47
N ASP A 281 -26.29 21.67 -6.22
CA ASP A 281 -26.16 21.62 -7.66
C ASP A 281 -24.88 20.88 -8.04
N LEU A 282 -23.77 21.09 -7.32
CA LEU A 282 -22.55 20.28 -7.50
C LEU A 282 -22.80 18.80 -7.19
N LYS A 283 -23.50 18.51 -6.09
CA LYS A 283 -23.89 17.14 -5.74
C LYS A 283 -24.75 16.53 -6.85
N GLU A 284 -25.70 17.28 -7.38
CA GLU A 284 -26.60 16.82 -8.44
C GLU A 284 -25.86 16.63 -9.77
N ILE A 285 -24.94 17.54 -10.14
CA ILE A 285 -24.06 17.41 -11.31
C ILE A 285 -23.15 16.18 -11.17
N VAL A 286 -22.56 15.95 -10.00
CA VAL A 286 -21.75 14.75 -9.73
C VAL A 286 -22.61 13.50 -9.83
N MET A 287 -23.81 13.49 -9.26
CA MET A 287 -24.74 12.36 -9.36
C MET A 287 -25.19 12.11 -10.82
N GLN A 288 -25.43 13.16 -11.60
CA GLN A 288 -25.77 13.04 -13.02
C GLN A 288 -24.59 12.49 -13.82
N ARG A 289 -23.37 13.00 -13.62
CA ARG A 289 -22.17 12.47 -14.30
C ARG A 289 -21.83 11.06 -13.86
N LEU A 290 -21.99 10.73 -12.58
CA LEU A 290 -21.83 9.38 -12.06
C LEU A 290 -22.84 8.44 -12.70
N SER A 291 -24.11 8.85 -12.84
CA SER A 291 -25.15 8.08 -13.54
C SER A 291 -24.76 7.81 -15.00
N VAL A 292 -24.23 8.81 -15.71
CA VAL A 292 -23.74 8.63 -17.09
C VAL A 292 -22.54 7.70 -17.15
N VAL A 293 -21.58 7.82 -16.23
CA VAL A 293 -20.41 6.91 -16.17
C VAL A 293 -20.86 5.49 -15.83
N VAL A 294 -21.78 5.32 -14.88
CA VAL A 294 -22.38 4.02 -14.54
C VAL A 294 -23.08 3.42 -15.76
N GLN A 295 -23.89 4.20 -16.48
CA GLN A 295 -24.53 3.77 -17.72
C GLN A 295 -23.50 3.39 -18.79
N ILE A 296 -22.43 4.15 -18.98
CA ILE A 296 -21.36 3.82 -19.93
C ILE A 296 -20.64 2.53 -19.53
N THR A 297 -20.41 2.31 -18.23
CA THR A 297 -19.79 1.07 -17.73
C THR A 297 -20.75 -0.13 -17.75
N GLU A 298 -22.06 0.11 -17.69
CA GLU A 298 -23.09 -0.93 -17.79
C GLU A 298 -23.47 -1.24 -19.26
N VAL A 299 -23.15 -0.36 -20.20
CA VAL A 299 -23.57 -0.44 -21.61
C VAL A 299 -22.35 -0.61 -22.54
N GLU A 300 -21.76 -1.81 -22.50
CA GLU A 300 -21.20 -2.47 -23.69
C GLU A 300 -21.72 -3.92 -23.76
N GLY A 301 -23.03 -4.08 -23.52
CA GLY A 301 -23.70 -5.38 -23.51
C GLY A 301 -25.14 -5.29 -24.01
N SER A 302 -25.29 -4.90 -25.28
CA SER A 302 -26.42 -5.12 -26.20
C SER A 302 -27.86 -4.81 -25.76
N GLY A 303 -28.49 -3.91 -26.54
CA GLY A 303 -29.81 -4.11 -27.18
C GLY A 303 -31.06 -4.25 -26.30
N PRO A 304 -32.21 -3.69 -26.70
CA PRO A 304 -33.44 -3.78 -25.92
C PRO A 304 -34.10 -5.14 -26.13
N ALA A 305 -33.85 -6.11 -25.24
CA ALA A 305 -34.74 -7.24 -24.99
C ALA A 305 -34.45 -7.96 -23.66
N SER A 306 -35.50 -8.09 -22.84
CA SER A 306 -35.66 -9.05 -21.73
C SER A 306 -34.73 -8.89 -20.51
N ALA A 307 -35.22 -8.14 -19.51
CA ALA A 307 -34.48 -7.78 -18.29
C ALA A 307 -34.60 -8.78 -17.13
N SER A 308 -35.22 -9.96 -17.29
CA SER A 308 -35.45 -10.87 -16.15
C SER A 308 -34.53 -12.08 -16.06
N SER A 309 -33.70 -12.40 -17.08
CA SER A 309 -32.79 -13.56 -17.03
C SER A 309 -31.29 -13.23 -17.03
N ARG A 310 -30.91 -11.96 -17.16
CA ARG A 310 -29.49 -11.54 -17.31
C ARG A 310 -28.76 -11.27 -15.99
N MET A 311 -29.47 -11.16 -14.87
CA MET A 311 -28.83 -10.99 -13.56
C MET A 311 -28.12 -12.28 -13.14
N ASP A 312 -28.71 -13.44 -13.44
CA ASP A 312 -28.10 -14.75 -13.20
C ASP A 312 -26.87 -14.98 -14.07
N GLU A 313 -26.85 -14.50 -15.32
CA GLU A 313 -25.68 -14.61 -16.20
C GLU A 313 -24.48 -13.79 -15.69
N LYS A 314 -24.70 -12.56 -15.20
CA LYS A 314 -23.63 -11.72 -14.63
C LYS A 314 -23.11 -12.28 -13.30
N VAL A 315 -24.00 -12.81 -12.44
CA VAL A 315 -23.59 -13.50 -11.22
C VAL A 315 -22.78 -14.75 -11.56
N THR A 316 -23.21 -15.52 -12.55
CA THR A 316 -22.49 -16.72 -13.02
C THR A 316 -21.13 -16.35 -13.63
N GLN A 317 -21.03 -15.24 -14.38
CA GLN A 317 -19.77 -14.77 -14.96
C GLN A 317 -18.80 -14.24 -13.89
N GLN A 318 -19.30 -13.55 -12.85
CA GLN A 318 -18.48 -13.16 -11.70
C GLN A 318 -18.02 -14.37 -10.88
N LEU A 319 -18.89 -15.36 -10.68
CA LEU A 319 -18.53 -16.63 -10.04
C LEU A 319 -17.47 -17.39 -10.85
N ALA A 320 -17.62 -17.44 -12.18
CA ALA A 320 -16.63 -18.07 -13.05
C ALA A 320 -15.28 -17.33 -13.06
N ALA A 321 -15.30 -16.00 -13.00
CA ALA A 321 -14.07 -15.19 -12.88
C ALA A 321 -13.39 -15.40 -11.52
N ALA A 322 -14.16 -15.47 -10.43
CA ALA A 322 -13.66 -15.77 -9.10
C ALA A 322 -13.09 -17.20 -9.02
N GLU A 323 -13.77 -18.18 -9.62
CA GLU A 323 -13.29 -19.57 -9.69
C GLU A 323 -12.03 -19.69 -10.55
N ALA A 324 -11.93 -18.95 -11.65
CA ALA A 324 -10.71 -18.88 -12.47
C ALA A 324 -9.54 -18.22 -11.72
N ALA A 325 -9.80 -17.19 -10.92
CA ALA A 325 -8.80 -16.57 -10.05
C ALA A 325 -8.35 -17.54 -8.94
N GLN A 326 -9.28 -18.29 -8.34
CA GLN A 326 -8.98 -19.32 -7.36
C GLN A 326 -8.14 -20.45 -7.96
N LYS A 327 -8.49 -20.95 -9.14
CA LYS A 327 -7.69 -21.96 -9.87
C LYS A 327 -6.28 -21.46 -10.20
N LYS A 328 -6.11 -20.18 -10.57
CA LYS A 328 -4.79 -19.57 -10.76
C LYS A 328 -4.00 -19.52 -9.45
N ALA A 329 -4.63 -19.13 -8.35
CA ALA A 329 -4.00 -19.11 -7.03
C ALA A 329 -3.57 -20.53 -6.58
N GLU A 330 -4.41 -21.53 -6.80
CA GLU A 330 -4.07 -22.94 -6.53
C GLU A 330 -2.91 -23.44 -7.41
N LEU A 331 -2.85 -23.07 -8.68
CA LEU A 331 -1.74 -23.41 -9.57
C LEU A 331 -0.42 -22.77 -9.12
N VAL A 332 -0.45 -21.50 -8.71
CA VAL A 332 0.72 -20.82 -8.12
C VAL A 332 1.13 -21.47 -6.80
N THR A 333 0.18 -21.90 -5.98
CA THR A 333 0.46 -22.59 -4.72
C THR A 333 1.08 -23.97 -4.97
N LYS A 334 0.57 -24.72 -5.96
CA LYS A 334 1.14 -26.01 -6.39
C LYS A 334 2.51 -25.85 -7.01
N SER A 335 2.75 -24.83 -7.85
CA SER A 335 4.05 -24.58 -8.46
C SER A 335 5.09 -24.16 -7.41
N LEU A 336 4.69 -23.35 -6.43
CA LEU A 336 5.52 -22.98 -5.29
C LEU A 336 5.87 -24.21 -4.44
N ALA A 337 4.89 -25.07 -4.14
CA ALA A 337 5.12 -26.32 -3.40
C ALA A 337 6.06 -27.27 -4.16
N ALA A 338 5.91 -27.39 -5.48
CA ALA A 338 6.81 -28.18 -6.33
C ALA A 338 8.24 -27.59 -6.35
N ALA A 339 8.38 -26.26 -6.44
CA ALA A 339 9.67 -25.60 -6.37
C ALA A 339 10.36 -25.82 -5.01
N GLN A 340 9.60 -25.71 -3.91
CA GLN A 340 10.08 -26.00 -2.56
C GLN A 340 10.52 -27.46 -2.40
N LYS A 341 9.75 -28.42 -2.94
CA LYS A 341 10.12 -29.83 -2.95
C LYS A 341 11.43 -30.07 -3.72
N GLY A 342 11.59 -29.44 -4.89
CA GLY A 342 12.84 -29.55 -5.67
C GLY A 342 14.05 -28.97 -4.95
N ILE A 343 13.89 -27.89 -4.18
CA ILE A 343 14.96 -27.34 -3.33
C ILE A 343 15.35 -28.34 -2.22
N LEU A 344 14.37 -28.96 -1.57
CA LEU A 344 14.62 -29.96 -0.52
C LEU A 344 15.31 -31.21 -1.07
N GLU A 345 14.90 -31.72 -2.23
CA GLU A 345 15.54 -32.86 -2.89
C GLU A 345 16.99 -32.55 -3.29
N LYS A 346 17.26 -31.35 -3.82
CA LYS A 346 18.63 -30.90 -4.12
C LYS A 346 19.49 -30.77 -2.85
N ALA A 347 18.91 -30.28 -1.76
CA ALA A 347 19.61 -30.20 -0.48
C ALA A 347 19.92 -31.60 0.08
N ALA A 348 18.98 -32.54 -0.03
CA ALA A 348 19.18 -33.93 0.39
C ALA A 348 20.23 -34.65 -0.47
N ALA A 349 20.21 -34.47 -1.79
CA ALA A 349 21.21 -35.03 -2.70
C ALA A 349 22.61 -34.45 -2.46
N SER A 350 22.70 -33.15 -2.16
CA SER A 350 23.98 -32.53 -1.82
C SER A 350 24.55 -33.06 -0.50
N ALA A 351 23.69 -33.46 0.45
CA ALA A 351 24.11 -34.07 1.69
C ALA A 351 24.63 -35.51 1.51
N THR A 352 24.09 -36.29 0.56
CA THR A 352 24.55 -37.67 0.28
C THR A 352 25.84 -37.71 -0.56
N VAL A 353 26.06 -36.75 -1.46
CA VAL A 353 27.30 -36.68 -2.24
C VAL A 353 28.53 -36.44 -1.35
N ASN A 354 28.37 -35.70 -0.25
CA ASN A 354 29.45 -35.48 0.72
C ASN A 354 29.80 -36.71 1.58
N THR A 355 28.92 -37.70 1.69
CA THR A 355 29.20 -38.95 2.42
C THR A 355 29.89 -40.00 1.55
N THR A 356 29.64 -40.01 0.24
CA THR A 356 30.18 -41.06 -0.66
C THR A 356 31.64 -40.82 -1.05
N THR A 357 32.14 -39.58 -1.01
CA THR A 357 33.56 -39.28 -1.27
C THR A 357 34.49 -39.56 -0.09
N ALA A 358 33.96 -39.99 1.07
CA ALA A 358 34.76 -40.31 2.25
C ALA A 358 35.11 -41.81 2.40
N ASN A 359 34.75 -42.66 1.44
CA ASN A 359 34.86 -44.12 1.58
C ASN A 359 35.96 -44.76 0.70
N THR A 360 37.10 -44.07 0.55
CA THR A 360 38.34 -44.68 0.01
C THR A 360 39.34 -44.84 1.15
N GLY A 361 39.29 -46.01 1.80
CA GLY A 361 40.42 -46.66 2.49
C GLY A 361 41.28 -45.82 3.42
N GLY A 362 40.73 -45.45 4.59
CA GLY A 362 41.53 -44.94 5.72
C GLY A 362 40.79 -45.22 7.01
N GLN A 363 41.49 -45.76 8.01
CA GLN A 363 40.94 -46.10 9.33
C GLN A 363 40.06 -44.98 9.90
N PRO A 364 38.99 -45.31 10.65
CA PRO A 364 38.05 -44.34 11.17
C PRO A 364 38.71 -43.54 12.30
N GLU A 365 39.37 -42.42 11.97
CA GLU A 365 39.61 -41.40 12.97
C GLU A 365 38.27 -40.76 13.34
N GLU A 366 37.93 -40.85 14.64
CA GLU A 366 36.80 -40.17 15.24
C GLU A 366 36.85 -38.68 14.90
N ARG A 367 36.07 -38.26 13.90
CA ARG A 367 35.86 -36.84 13.59
C ARG A 367 35.22 -36.19 14.81
N LYS A 368 36.05 -35.48 15.58
CA LYS A 368 35.60 -34.60 16.65
C LYS A 368 34.67 -33.55 16.03
N LEU A 369 33.38 -33.69 16.30
CA LEU A 369 32.35 -32.72 15.93
C LEU A 369 32.80 -31.32 16.36
N SER A 370 32.62 -30.35 15.48
CA SER A 370 32.91 -28.95 15.80
C SER A 370 32.07 -28.51 17.01
N ALA A 371 32.61 -27.64 17.87
CA ALA A 371 31.87 -27.09 19.01
C ALA A 371 30.51 -26.47 18.60
N LYS A 372 30.40 -25.97 17.37
CA LYS A 372 29.16 -25.42 16.81
C LYS A 372 28.14 -26.51 16.48
N GLU A 373 28.59 -27.66 15.98
CA GLU A 373 27.75 -28.82 15.65
C GLU A 373 27.24 -29.50 16.93
N LEU A 374 28.13 -29.68 17.93
CA LEU A 374 27.76 -30.17 19.26
C LEU A 374 26.70 -29.30 19.94
N LYS A 375 26.83 -27.96 19.84
CA LYS A 375 25.82 -27.03 20.39
C LYS A 375 24.48 -27.17 19.68
N THR A 376 24.51 -27.35 18.36
CA THR A 376 23.31 -27.52 17.53
C THR A 376 22.61 -28.85 17.85
N GLN A 377 23.37 -29.94 18.00
CA GLN A 377 22.84 -31.25 18.35
C GLN A 377 22.20 -31.27 19.75
N LYS A 378 22.85 -30.64 20.74
CA LYS A 378 22.29 -30.45 22.10
C LYS A 378 21.01 -29.63 22.08
N TRP A 379 20.92 -28.61 21.23
CA TRP A 379 19.71 -27.79 21.11
C TRP A 379 18.53 -28.61 20.57
N PHE A 380 18.73 -29.42 19.54
CA PHE A 380 17.69 -30.29 18.99
C PHE A 380 17.23 -31.37 19.98
N GLN A 381 18.15 -31.99 20.71
CA GLN A 381 17.80 -32.95 21.77
C GLN A 381 16.95 -32.29 22.86
N LYS A 382 17.29 -31.06 23.28
CA LYS A 382 16.52 -30.29 24.27
C LYS A 382 15.12 -29.92 23.77
N GLN A 383 14.97 -29.59 22.48
CA GLN A 383 13.65 -29.33 21.88
C GLN A 383 12.79 -30.59 21.82
N LYS A 384 13.38 -31.73 21.47
CA LYS A 384 12.68 -33.02 21.46
C LYS A 384 12.16 -33.39 22.86
N GLN A 385 13.01 -33.28 23.88
CA GLN A 385 12.61 -33.51 25.28
C GLN A 385 11.49 -32.57 25.74
N ARG A 386 11.52 -31.29 25.35
CA ARG A 386 10.44 -30.34 25.67
C ARG A 386 9.10 -30.75 25.04
N LYS A 387 9.12 -31.22 23.79
CA LYS A 387 7.91 -31.72 23.11
C LYS A 387 7.36 -32.98 23.79
N GLU A 388 8.23 -33.92 24.16
CA GLU A 388 7.85 -35.14 24.88
C GLU A 388 7.24 -34.81 26.26
N GLN A 389 7.83 -33.88 27.01
CA GLN A 389 7.27 -33.41 28.29
C GLN A 389 5.91 -32.72 28.14
N GLN A 390 5.73 -31.92 27.09
CA GLN A 390 4.43 -31.30 26.79
C GLN A 390 3.37 -32.35 26.42
N GLN A 391 3.74 -33.38 25.66
CA GLN A 391 2.83 -34.48 25.33
C GLN A 391 2.47 -35.31 26.57
N TYR A 392 3.43 -35.57 27.47
CA TYR A 392 3.16 -36.27 28.72
C TYR A 392 2.19 -35.48 29.62
N ARG A 393 2.40 -34.15 29.74
CA ARG A 393 1.47 -33.26 30.46
C ARG A 393 0.05 -33.24 29.88
N LYS A 394 -0.08 -33.32 28.56
CA LYS A 394 -1.38 -33.38 27.88
C LYS A 394 -2.10 -34.73 28.01
N ARG A 395 -1.40 -35.79 28.40
CA ARG A 395 -1.98 -37.14 28.60
C ARG A 395 -2.26 -37.47 30.07
N GLY A 396 -1.75 -36.67 31.00
CA GLY A 396 -1.93 -36.85 32.45
C GLY A 396 -3.01 -35.96 33.09
N ASN A 397 -3.63 -35.08 32.30
CA ASN A 397 -4.90 -34.41 32.57
C ASN A 397 -5.94 -34.97 31.60
#